data_AF-A0A6N8HFU0-F1
#
_entry.id   AF-A0A6N8HFU0-F1
#
_cell.length_a   1.000
_cell.length_b   1.000
_cell.length_c   1.000
_cell.angle_alpha   90.00
_cell.angle_beta   90.00
_cell.angle_gamma   90.00
#
_symmetry.space_group_name_H-M   'P 1'
#
loop_
_entity.id
_entity.type
_entity.pdbx_description
1 polymer ?
#
loop_
_entity_poly.entity_id
_entity_poly.type
_entity_poly.pdbx_seq_one_letter_code
_entity_poly.pdbx_strand_id
1 'polypeptide(L)'
;MMNSVYSINKGINKSIEFKGLKAQYIWYLGAGVILLMILFAGLFILGLPSVISMILIGGLGAFWVVKVYALSRKYGQYGMMKALARRQLPTAVRCRNRDIFMNKGRMDYGKETGRYLPDTGNQ
;
A
#
# COMPACT_ATOMS: atom_id res chain seq x y z
N MET A 1 -4.39 1.51 -44.78
CA MET A 1 -4.45 2.01 -43.39
C MET A 1 -3.05 1.90 -42.80
N MET A 2 -2.45 3.00 -42.35
CA MET A 2 -1.08 3.04 -41.82
C MET A 2 -1.16 2.92 -40.29
N ASN A 3 -0.60 1.84 -39.73
CA ASN A 3 -0.65 1.56 -38.29
C ASN A 3 0.62 2.12 -37.64
N SER A 4 0.48 3.04 -36.69
CA SER A 4 1.60 3.59 -35.93
C SER A 4 2.10 2.55 -34.92
N VAL A 5 3.32 2.06 -35.12
CA VAL A 5 3.98 1.15 -34.19
C VAL A 5 4.55 1.95 -33.03
N TYR A 6 3.92 1.85 -31.86
CA TYR A 6 4.42 2.48 -30.65
C TYR A 6 5.38 1.55 -29.90
N SER A 7 6.57 2.04 -29.60
CA SER A 7 7.51 1.40 -28.69
C SER A 7 6.96 1.47 -27.26
N ILE A 8 6.33 0.39 -26.78
CA ILE A 8 5.98 0.26 -25.37
C ILE A 8 7.25 -0.05 -24.58
N ASN A 9 7.69 0.90 -23.76
CA ASN A 9 8.79 0.70 -22.84
C ASN A 9 8.35 -0.23 -21.69
N LYS A 10 8.70 -1.51 -21.80
CA LYS A 10 8.37 -2.51 -20.77
C LYS A 10 9.19 -2.22 -19.52
N GLY A 11 8.54 -1.84 -18.42
CA GLY A 11 9.20 -1.68 -17.11
C GLY A 11 8.94 -0.37 -16.37
N ILE A 12 8.31 0.62 -17.01
CA ILE A 12 8.03 1.96 -16.43
C ILE A 12 7.12 1.92 -15.18
N ASN A 13 6.54 0.76 -14.84
CA ASN A 13 5.73 0.58 -13.63
C ASN A 13 6.05 -0.74 -12.89
N LYS A 14 7.24 -1.31 -13.12
CA LYS A 14 7.70 -2.46 -12.35
C LYS A 14 7.91 -2.00 -10.91
N SER A 15 7.23 -2.67 -9.98
CA SER A 15 7.48 -2.46 -8.56
C SER A 15 8.94 -2.71 -8.23
N ILE A 16 9.54 -1.81 -7.46
CA ILE A 16 10.93 -1.94 -7.02
C ILE A 16 11.05 -3.22 -6.18
N GLU A 17 11.69 -4.22 -6.79
CA GLU A 17 11.94 -5.55 -6.23
C GLU A 17 13.44 -5.77 -6.19
N PHE A 18 13.99 -5.95 -4.99
CA PHE A 18 15.38 -6.30 -4.79
C PHE A 18 15.48 -7.79 -4.53
N LYS A 19 15.92 -8.57 -5.54
CA LYS A 19 16.08 -10.04 -5.43
C LYS A 19 14.85 -10.76 -4.84
N GLY A 20 13.64 -10.34 -5.25
CA GLY A 20 12.37 -10.90 -4.75
C GLY A 20 11.85 -10.31 -3.43
N LEU A 21 12.61 -9.41 -2.80
CA LEU A 21 12.14 -8.59 -1.69
C LEU A 21 11.47 -7.33 -2.23
N LYS A 22 10.22 -7.07 -1.81
CA LYS A 22 9.50 -5.85 -2.21
C LYS A 22 9.91 -4.69 -1.29
N ALA A 23 9.86 -3.45 -1.80
CA ALA A 23 10.31 -2.25 -1.08
C ALA A 23 9.80 -2.13 0.38
N GLN A 24 8.53 -2.46 0.64
CA GLN A 24 7.96 -2.44 2.01
C GLN A 24 8.70 -3.36 3.00
N TYR A 25 9.16 -4.53 2.55
CA TYR A 25 9.84 -5.50 3.43
C TYR A 25 11.30 -5.18 3.70
N ILE A 26 11.93 -4.38 2.83
CA ILE A 26 13.29 -3.88 3.05
C ILE A 26 13.30 -2.99 4.29
N TRP A 27 12.28 -2.15 4.43
CA TRP A 27 12.10 -1.32 5.62
C TRP A 27 11.97 -2.16 6.89
N TYR A 28 11.23 -3.26 6.87
CA TYR A 28 11.12 -4.17 8.03
C TYR A 28 12.43 -4.89 8.37
N LEU A 29 13.27 -5.22 7.37
CA LEU A 29 14.61 -5.74 7.64
C LEU A 29 15.49 -4.68 8.30
N GLY A 30 15.54 -3.46 7.76
CA GLY A 30 16.34 -2.36 8.30
C GLY A 30 15.93 -1.98 9.73
N ALA A 31 14.62 -1.79 9.95
CA ALA A 31 14.07 -1.52 11.28
C ALA A 31 14.36 -2.67 12.27
N GLY A 32 14.29 -3.92 11.80
CA GLY A 32 14.64 -5.09 12.60
C GLY A 32 16.08 -5.06 13.10
N VAL A 33 17.05 -4.72 12.23
CA VAL A 33 18.47 -4.62 12.61
C VAL A 33 18.68 -3.56 13.69
N ILE A 34 18.05 -2.38 13.56
CA ILE A 34 18.14 -1.32 14.57
C ILE A 34 17.55 -1.79 15.91
N LEU A 35 16.39 -2.46 15.87
CA LEU A 35 15.75 -3.02 17.07
C LEU A 35 16.64 -4.07 17.75
N LEU A 36 17.23 -4.99 16.98
CA LEU A 36 18.16 -6.01 17.45
C LEU A 36 19.39 -5.37 18.11
N MET A 37 19.90 -4.27 17.57
CA MET A 37 21.01 -3.51 18.16
C MET A 37 20.65 -2.89 19.52
N ILE A 38 19.46 -2.28 19.63
CA ILE A 38 18.99 -1.71 20.90
C ILE A 38 18.77 -2.83 21.93
N LEU A 39 18.21 -3.96 21.50
CA LEU A 39 17.98 -5.13 22.34
C LEU A 39 19.31 -5.73 22.84
N PHE A 40 20.36 -5.75 22.01
CA PHE A 40 21.72 -6.11 22.43
C PHE A 40 22.25 -5.19 23.52
N ALA A 41 22.16 -3.87 23.30
CA ALA A 41 22.62 -2.89 24.27
C ALA A 41 21.88 -3.06 25.61
N GLY A 42 20.56 -3.29 25.57
CA GLY A 42 19.75 -3.56 26.76
C GLY A 42 20.18 -4.82 27.52
N LEU A 43 20.34 -5.95 26.82
CA LEU A 43 20.82 -7.21 27.42
C LEU A 43 22.22 -7.05 28.03
N PHE A 44 23.09 -6.31 27.36
CA PHE A 44 24.45 -6.05 27.84
C PHE A 44 24.46 -5.21 29.12
N ILE A 45 23.64 -4.15 29.20
CA ILE A 45 23.51 -3.30 30.41
C ILE A 45 22.93 -4.10 31.59
N LEU A 46 22.05 -5.06 31.33
CA LEU A 46 21.51 -5.97 32.36
C LEU A 46 22.55 -6.96 32.91
N GLY A 47 23.78 -6.97 32.38
CA GLY A 47 24.86 -7.83 32.85
C GLY A 47 24.82 -9.25 32.29
N LEU A 48 24.04 -9.52 31.23
CA LEU A 48 24.10 -10.83 30.58
C LEU A 48 25.48 -11.06 29.93
N PRO A 49 26.02 -12.29 30.02
CA PRO A 49 27.25 -12.65 29.33
C PRO A 49 27.13 -12.36 27.83
N SER A 50 28.14 -11.69 27.27
CA SER A 50 28.16 -11.28 25.86
C SER A 50 27.89 -12.44 24.90
N VAL A 51 28.41 -13.63 25.21
CA VAL A 51 28.20 -14.87 24.43
C VAL A 51 26.72 -15.27 24.38
N ILE A 52 26.01 -15.21 25.50
CA ILE A 52 24.58 -15.57 25.56
C ILE A 52 23.75 -14.55 24.79
N SER A 53 24.01 -13.26 24.99
CA SER A 53 23.34 -12.18 24.26
C SER A 53 23.56 -12.29 22.75
N MET A 54 24.76 -12.69 22.32
CA MET A 54 25.10 -12.87 20.91
C MET A 54 24.36 -14.06 20.29
N ILE A 55 24.27 -15.20 20.98
CA ILE A 55 23.50 -16.36 20.51
C ILE A 55 22.02 -16.01 20.39
N LEU A 56 21.45 -15.35 21.40
CA LEU A 56 20.05 -14.95 21.40
C LEU A 56 19.73 -14.02 20.23
N ILE A 57 20.54 -12.99 20.01
CA ILE A 57 20.33 -12.01 18.94
C ILE A 57 20.60 -12.58 17.57
N GLY A 58 21.61 -13.45 17.44
CA GLY A 58 21.84 -14.20 16.21
C GLY A 58 20.62 -15.06 15.85
N GLY A 59 20.06 -15.78 16.83
CA GLY A 59 18.86 -16.60 16.65
C GLY A 59 17.62 -15.76 16.29
N LEU A 60 17.37 -14.69 17.04
CA LEU A 60 16.28 -13.73 16.78
C LEU A 60 16.42 -13.08 15.40
N GLY A 61 17.62 -12.67 15.03
CA GLY A 61 17.93 -12.08 13.73
C GLY A 61 17.69 -13.05 12.58
N ALA A 62 18.17 -14.29 12.69
CA ALA A 62 17.93 -15.32 11.69
C ALA A 62 16.43 -15.63 11.53
N PHE A 63 15.72 -15.79 12.65
CA PHE A 63 14.27 -15.98 12.64
C PHE A 63 13.54 -14.79 12.00
N TRP A 64 13.94 -13.56 12.32
CA TRP A 64 13.37 -12.34 11.78
C TRP A 64 13.51 -12.28 10.26
N VAL A 65 14.71 -12.53 9.75
CA VAL A 65 14.98 -12.54 8.30
C VAL A 65 14.09 -13.56 7.59
N VAL A 66 14.03 -14.80 8.08
CA VAL A 66 13.19 -15.85 7.49
C VAL A 66 11.72 -15.44 7.46
N LYS A 67 11.22 -14.85 8.56
CA LYS A 67 9.83 -14.37 8.65
C LYS A 67 9.55 -13.24 7.66
N VAL A 68 10.42 -12.24 7.56
CA VAL A 68 10.23 -11.10 6.65
C VAL A 68 10.24 -11.56 5.19
N TYR A 69 11.14 -12.46 4.80
CA TYR A 69 11.14 -13.05 3.46
C TYR A 69 9.87 -13.88 3.18
N ALA A 70 9.40 -14.66 4.16
CA ALA A 70 8.15 -15.40 4.02
C ALA A 70 6.94 -14.47 3.82
N LEU A 71 6.89 -13.36 4.57
CA LEU A 71 5.85 -12.33 4.39
C LEU A 71 5.96 -11.64 3.02
N SER A 72 7.18 -11.32 2.57
CA SER A 72 7.42 -10.71 1.25
C SER A 72 6.87 -11.59 0.13
N ARG A 73 7.13 -12.91 0.19
CA ARG A 73 6.59 -13.86 -0.79
C ARG A 73 5.06 -14.02 -0.70
N LYS A 74 4.50 -14.04 0.51
CA LYS A 74 3.07 -14.28 0.72
C LYS A 74 2.19 -13.11 0.28
N TYR A 75 2.60 -11.88 0.58
CA TYR A 75 1.74 -10.70 0.39
C TYR A 75 2.21 -9.80 -0.76
N GLY A 76 3.48 -9.84 -1.17
CA GLY A 76 4.00 -8.93 -2.18
C GLY A 76 3.90 -7.46 -1.77
N GLN A 77 4.16 -6.53 -2.71
CA GLN A 77 4.33 -5.09 -2.41
C GLN A 77 3.13 -4.42 -1.72
N TYR A 78 1.90 -4.80 -2.07
CA TYR A 78 0.68 -4.14 -1.59
C TYR A 78 -0.22 -5.09 -0.79
N GLY A 79 0.14 -6.36 -0.62
CA GLY A 79 -0.76 -7.34 -0.02
C GLY A 79 -1.02 -7.11 1.46
N MET A 80 -0.01 -6.66 2.22
CA MET A 80 -0.21 -6.30 3.64
C MET A 80 -1.11 -5.08 3.77
N MET A 81 -0.91 -4.06 2.93
CA MET A 81 -1.75 -2.86 2.93
C MET A 81 -3.20 -3.19 2.56
N LYS A 82 -3.41 -4.05 1.56
CA LYS A 82 -4.75 -4.55 1.19
C LYS A 82 -5.37 -5.42 2.29
N ALA A 83 -4.59 -6.27 2.95
CA ALA A 83 -5.08 -7.10 4.05
C ALA A 83 -5.49 -6.26 5.26
N LEU A 84 -4.73 -5.20 5.56
CA LEU A 84 -5.07 -4.24 6.61
C LEU A 84 -6.30 -3.42 6.25
N ALA A 85 -6.39 -2.92 5.01
CA ALA A 85 -7.56 -2.20 4.51
C ALA A 85 -8.83 -3.06 4.59
N ARG A 86 -8.75 -4.36 4.26
CA ARG A 86 -9.88 -5.28 4.41
C ARG A 86 -10.40 -5.39 5.84
N ARG A 87 -9.52 -5.25 6.85
CA ARG A 87 -9.93 -5.27 8.27
C ARG A 87 -10.61 -3.97 8.70
N GLN A 88 -10.40 -2.88 7.97
CA GLN A 88 -10.98 -1.56 8.27
C GLN A 88 -12.29 -1.31 7.52
N LEU A 89 -12.71 -2.20 6.62
CA LEU A 89 -13.96 -2.06 5.88
C LEU A 89 -15.17 -2.43 6.75
N PRO A 90 -16.26 -1.65 6.72
CA PRO A 90 -17.51 -2.01 7.39
C PRO A 90 -18.15 -3.25 6.75
N THR A 91 -18.81 -4.08 7.55
CA THR A 91 -19.45 -5.34 7.11
C THR A 91 -20.48 -5.13 6.00
N ALA A 92 -21.17 -3.98 6.00
CA ALA A 92 -22.11 -3.61 4.97
C ALA A 92 -22.13 -2.11 4.76
N VAL A 93 -22.20 -1.70 3.49
CA VAL A 93 -22.49 -0.32 3.09
C VAL A 93 -23.94 -0.28 2.63
N ARG A 94 -24.83 0.34 3.43
CA ARG A 94 -26.25 0.48 3.09
C ARG A 94 -26.51 1.87 2.54
N CYS A 95 -26.74 1.98 1.23
CA CYS A 95 -27.21 3.21 0.62
C CYS A 95 -28.74 3.29 0.76
N ARG A 96 -29.24 4.29 1.51
CA ARG A 96 -30.69 4.52 1.70
C ARG A 96 -31.34 5.37 0.61
N ASN A 97 -30.54 6.14 -0.14
CA ASN A 97 -31.03 7.02 -1.19
C ASN A 97 -30.33 6.72 -2.52
N ARG A 98 -31.11 6.72 -3.61
CA ARG A 98 -30.66 6.47 -4.99
C ARG A 98 -30.37 7.76 -5.77
N ASP A 99 -30.65 8.93 -5.20
CA ASP A 99 -30.43 10.25 -5.83
C ASP A 99 -28.98 10.45 -6.30
N ILE A 100 -28.02 9.93 -5.55
CA ILE A 100 -26.57 9.94 -5.89
C ILE A 100 -26.24 9.24 -7.21
N PHE A 101 -27.06 8.28 -7.63
CA PHE A 101 -26.89 7.52 -8.87
C PHE A 101 -27.88 7.93 -9.97
N MET A 102 -29.02 8.52 -9.59
CA MET A 102 -30.06 8.97 -10.52
C MET A 102 -29.91 10.43 -10.96
N ASN A 103 -29.14 11.27 -10.26
CA ASN A 103 -28.80 12.61 -10.75
C ASN A 103 -27.72 12.53 -11.85
N LYS A 104 -28.04 11.84 -12.95
CA LYS A 104 -27.26 11.75 -14.18
C LYS A 104 -27.88 12.61 -15.26
N GLY A 105 -28.30 13.83 -14.90
CA GLY A 105 -29.03 14.75 -15.78
C GLY A 105 -28.56 16.20 -15.78
N ARG A 106 -27.61 16.61 -14.92
CA ARG A 106 -27.08 17.98 -14.90
C ARG A 106 -25.61 18.02 -14.47
N MET A 107 -24.74 17.36 -15.24
CA MET A 107 -23.33 17.74 -15.23
C MET A 107 -23.21 18.94 -16.16
N ASP A 108 -23.28 20.12 -15.56
CA ASP A 108 -23.17 21.44 -16.19
C ASP A 108 -21.76 21.55 -16.82
N TYR A 109 -21.65 21.13 -18.08
CA TYR A 109 -20.48 21.45 -18.90
C TYR A 109 -20.56 22.92 -19.28
N GLY A 110 -19.81 23.76 -18.55
CA GLY A 110 -19.40 25.08 -19.02
C GLY A 110 -20.35 26.22 -18.67
N LYS A 111 -20.06 26.88 -17.54
CA LYS A 111 -20.43 28.28 -17.34
C LYS A 111 -19.55 29.21 -18.19
N GLU A 112 -19.62 29.13 -19.51
CA GLU A 112 -19.06 30.16 -20.41
C GLU A 112 -19.79 30.16 -21.76
N THR A 113 -21.05 30.63 -21.81
CA THR A 113 -21.59 31.51 -22.87
C THR A 113 -23.08 31.74 -22.64
N GLY A 114 -23.47 33.01 -22.60
CA GLY A 114 -24.85 33.43 -22.40
C GLY A 114 -25.76 33.19 -23.60
N ARG A 115 -27.07 33.35 -23.33
CA ARG A 115 -28.25 33.14 -24.19
C ARG A 115 -28.65 31.65 -24.22
N TYR A 116 -29.88 31.21 -23.97
CA TYR A 116 -31.19 31.76 -24.33
C TYR A 116 -32.24 31.31 -23.29
N LEU A 117 -33.08 32.24 -22.84
CA LEU A 117 -34.48 31.94 -22.47
C LEU A 117 -35.27 31.70 -23.77
N PRO A 118 -36.29 30.85 -23.74
CA PRO A 118 -37.62 31.42 -23.91
C PRO A 118 -38.61 30.92 -22.85
N ASP A 119 -39.41 31.88 -22.40
CA ASP A 119 -40.69 31.71 -21.75
C ASP A 119 -41.68 31.02 -22.71
N THR A 120 -42.38 30.00 -22.24
CA THR A 120 -43.64 29.52 -22.83
C THR A 120 -44.52 28.93 -21.72
N GLY A 121 -45.35 29.80 -21.16
CA GLY A 121 -46.80 29.59 -21.12
C GLY A 121 -47.32 28.35 -20.40
N ASN A 122 -47.66 28.51 -19.13
CA ASN A 122 -48.59 27.62 -18.45
C ASN A 122 -50.03 28.07 -18.77
N GLN A 123 -50.80 27.19 -19.42
CA GLN A 123 -52.24 27.08 -19.17
C GLN A 123 -52.43 26.27 -17.89
#